data_AF-A0A5D3D7F9-F1
#
_entry.id   AF-A0A5D3D7F9-F1
#
_cell.length_a   1.000
_cell.length_b   1.000
_cell.length_c   1.000
_cell.angle_alpha   90.00
_cell.angle_beta   90.00
_cell.angle_gamma   90.00
#
_symmetry.space_group_name_H-M   'P 1'
#
loop_
_entity.id
_entity.type
_entity.pdbx_description
1 polymer ?
#
loop_
_entity_poly.entity_id
_entity_poly.type
_entity_poly.pdbx_seq_one_letter_code
_entity_poly.pdbx_strand_id
1 'polypeptide(L)'
;MAVMGFFLNAPPKNTRIQRLPSAPDRYPAFFSMASPNGMLKSIVSSLTRKSPKPINEGTDLAAREEHWKIALGEISHKLIQATRKRDEAILEASRLKYSMAELEKKLNKLEIYCHTLKSELDECASNPRKPKSEVQKNSDSISDKIIENFLSSVSESRSSVRQLSRSLAMQLRQIGGKVYERIQFLLQSHDIKIPLSKNLKTSLIFHLEAILNRAFFEDFETIGFQKNSPNQILNPSDRTESNIASFNRLHRLSWEEVLSKGTRHFSEDFSRFCDRKMSDIVAMLEWNRAWPEPLLQAFFAAAKSVWLVHLLATAVHPSLPIFRVDSGVRFDGVYMEDIAGEKARELAPATVRIMVSPGFYVFDNLIKCKVSIVDLNL
;
A
#
# COMPACT_ATOMS: atom_id res chain seq x y z
N MET A 1 5.46 -14.78 -26.12
CA MET A 1 6.15 -15.00 -24.83
C MET A 1 7.08 -13.82 -24.43
N ALA A 2 6.79 -12.58 -24.85
CA ALA A 2 7.73 -11.44 -24.72
C ALA A 2 7.19 -10.24 -23.89
N VAL A 3 6.09 -10.38 -23.14
CA VAL A 3 5.41 -9.24 -22.47
C VAL A 3 5.65 -9.21 -20.95
N MET A 4 6.16 -10.28 -20.34
CA MET A 4 6.38 -10.34 -18.89
C MET A 4 7.65 -9.60 -18.40
N GLY A 5 8.50 -9.15 -19.32
CA GLY A 5 9.84 -8.61 -19.00
C GLY A 5 9.90 -7.11 -18.71
N PHE A 6 8.88 -6.33 -19.10
CA PHE A 6 8.97 -4.85 -19.04
C PHE A 6 8.86 -4.28 -17.62
N PHE A 7 8.22 -4.98 -16.68
CA PHE A 7 8.06 -4.49 -15.29
C PHE A 7 8.93 -5.22 -14.26
N LEU A 8 9.60 -6.32 -14.60
CA LEU A 8 10.23 -7.21 -13.62
C LEU A 8 11.77 -7.30 -13.64
N ASN A 9 12.49 -6.81 -14.65
CA ASN A 9 13.94 -7.03 -14.72
C ASN A 9 14.76 -5.78 -15.09
N ALA A 10 15.25 -5.05 -14.08
CA ALA A 10 16.52 -4.35 -14.21
C ALA A 10 17.65 -5.33 -13.82
N PRO A 11 18.73 -5.50 -14.62
CA PRO A 11 19.81 -6.43 -14.30
C PRO A 11 20.63 -5.94 -13.10
N PRO A 12 21.19 -6.84 -12.26
CA PRO A 12 22.10 -6.44 -11.19
C PRO A 12 23.37 -5.82 -11.80
N LYS A 13 23.69 -4.59 -11.40
CA LYS A 13 24.97 -3.97 -11.72
C LYS A 13 26.09 -4.79 -11.05
N ASN A 14 26.82 -5.51 -11.88
CA ASN A 14 28.04 -6.24 -11.53
C ASN A 14 29.06 -5.24 -10.96
N THR A 15 29.20 -5.18 -9.64
CA THR A 15 30.21 -4.35 -8.99
C THR A 15 31.55 -5.08 -9.09
N ARG A 16 32.29 -4.70 -10.12
CA ARG A 16 33.68 -5.09 -10.36
C ARG A 16 34.52 -4.66 -9.16
N ILE A 17 35.06 -5.66 -8.46
CA ILE A 17 36.07 -5.52 -7.41
C ILE A 17 37.26 -4.72 -7.98
N GLN A 18 37.43 -3.48 -7.52
CA GLN A 18 38.67 -2.73 -7.67
C GLN A 18 39.52 -2.95 -6.42
N ARG A 19 40.62 -3.69 -6.60
CA ARG A 19 41.74 -3.77 -5.67
C ARG A 19 42.64 -2.55 -5.86
N LEU A 20 43.00 -1.87 -4.77
CA LEU A 20 44.27 -1.16 -4.57
C LEU A 20 44.45 -0.82 -3.07
N PRO A 21 45.63 -0.41 -2.59
CA PRO A 21 46.70 -1.26 -2.07
C PRO A 21 46.90 -1.12 -0.54
N SER A 22 47.72 -2.03 -0.01
CA SER A 22 48.14 -2.18 1.39
C SER A 22 49.09 -1.09 1.91
N ALA A 23 48.85 -0.63 3.16
CA ALA A 23 49.79 -0.34 4.28
C ALA A 23 49.22 0.74 5.25
N PRO A 24 49.75 0.94 6.46
CA PRO A 24 50.21 0.01 7.50
C PRO A 24 49.52 0.24 8.87
N ASP A 25 49.83 -0.65 9.83
CA ASP A 25 49.37 -0.69 11.23
C ASP A 25 49.39 0.63 12.00
N ARG A 26 48.26 0.99 12.63
CA ARG A 26 48.18 1.75 13.89
C ARG A 26 46.91 1.41 14.67
N TYR A 27 47.11 0.90 15.90
CA TYR A 27 46.10 0.71 16.93
C TYR A 27 45.40 2.02 17.31
N PRO A 28 44.10 2.00 17.66
CA PRO A 28 43.53 3.00 18.55
C PRO A 28 43.02 2.38 19.86
N ALA A 29 43.23 3.15 20.92
CA ALA A 29 42.94 2.87 22.30
C ALA A 29 41.44 2.62 22.56
N PHE A 30 41.17 1.64 23.43
CA PHE A 30 39.86 1.44 24.01
C PHE A 30 39.51 2.58 24.98
N PHE A 31 38.36 3.20 24.74
CA PHE A 31 37.72 4.12 25.65
C PHE A 31 37.35 3.41 26.96
N SER A 32 37.85 3.96 28.06
CA SER A 32 37.44 3.66 29.42
C SER A 32 36.04 4.22 29.66
N MET A 33 35.09 3.35 30.00
CA MET A 33 33.80 3.73 30.59
C MET A 33 33.69 3.03 31.93
N ALA A 34 33.54 3.85 32.96
CA ALA A 34 33.51 3.47 34.36
C ALA A 34 32.43 2.42 34.66
N SER A 35 32.84 1.35 35.35
CA SER A 35 31.95 0.36 35.96
C SER A 35 31.59 0.82 37.38
N PRO A 36 30.30 0.87 37.78
CA PRO A 36 29.92 1.21 39.14
C PRO A 36 30.22 0.04 40.09
N ASN A 37 31.01 0.32 41.13
CA ASN A 37 31.21 -0.53 42.28
C ASN A 37 29.87 -0.97 42.91
N GLY A 38 29.69 -2.27 43.09
CA GLY A 38 28.52 -2.83 43.75
C GLY A 38 28.73 -4.26 44.22
N MET A 39 29.30 -4.39 45.42
CA MET A 39 29.06 -5.50 46.35
C MET A 39 29.31 -6.94 45.87
N LEU A 40 30.54 -7.44 46.00
CA LEU A 40 30.80 -8.85 46.35
C LEU A 40 32.08 -8.95 47.20
N LYS A 41 32.06 -8.35 48.40
CA LYS A 41 32.97 -8.72 49.49
C LYS A 41 32.15 -9.39 50.59
N SER A 42 31.96 -10.71 50.50
CA SER A 42 31.57 -11.55 51.64
C SER A 42 31.29 -12.99 51.18
N ILE A 43 32.31 -13.79 50.84
CA ILE A 43 32.29 -15.25 51.06
C ILE A 43 33.74 -15.75 51.19
N VAL A 44 34.42 -15.41 52.28
CA VAL A 44 35.54 -16.20 52.84
C VAL A 44 35.75 -15.78 54.29
N SER A 45 34.83 -16.22 55.16
CA SER A 45 34.98 -16.09 56.61
C SER A 45 34.25 -17.23 57.33
N SER A 46 34.66 -18.46 57.06
CA SER A 46 34.34 -19.58 57.93
C SER A 46 35.34 -20.73 57.73
N LEU A 47 36.62 -20.47 58.01
CA LEU A 47 37.60 -21.55 58.22
C LEU A 47 38.61 -21.10 59.29
N THR A 48 38.09 -20.79 60.47
CA THR A 48 38.88 -20.70 61.69
C THR A 48 38.21 -21.57 62.76
N ARG A 49 38.67 -22.82 62.89
CA ARG A 49 38.94 -23.39 64.23
C ARG A 49 39.63 -24.76 64.18
N LYS A 50 40.75 -24.78 64.93
CA LYS A 50 41.38 -25.87 65.67
C LYS A 50 42.33 -26.81 64.91
N SER A 51 43.62 -26.62 65.18
CA SER A 51 44.67 -27.65 65.11
C SER A 51 44.40 -28.75 66.15
N PRO A 52 44.78 -30.02 65.88
CA PRO A 52 45.99 -30.56 66.49
C PRO A 52 46.84 -31.50 65.60
N LYS A 53 48.18 -31.34 65.74
CA LYS A 53 49.34 -32.28 65.64
C LYS A 53 49.52 -33.27 64.44
N PRO A 54 50.78 -33.54 64.01
CA PRO A 54 51.09 -34.10 62.69
C PRO A 54 51.37 -35.60 62.72
N ILE A 55 50.66 -36.41 61.90
CA ILE A 55 51.04 -37.79 61.55
C ILE A 55 50.49 -38.13 60.13
N ASN A 56 51.35 -38.68 59.26
CA ASN A 56 51.13 -39.30 57.93
C ASN A 56 50.90 -38.37 56.70
N GLU A 57 52.00 -38.00 56.03
CA GLU A 57 52.04 -37.07 54.89
C GLU A 57 51.81 -37.68 53.48
N GLY A 58 51.43 -38.95 53.33
CA GLY A 58 51.28 -39.56 52.01
C GLY A 58 49.87 -39.53 51.40
N THR A 59 48.83 -39.71 52.22
CA THR A 59 47.48 -40.07 51.73
C THR A 59 46.46 -38.93 51.87
N ASP A 60 46.68 -38.00 52.81
CA ASP A 60 45.77 -36.88 53.10
C ASP A 60 45.90 -35.71 52.10
N LEU A 61 47.07 -35.55 51.47
CA LEU A 61 47.30 -34.50 50.47
C LEU A 61 46.54 -34.78 49.16
N ALA A 62 46.52 -36.03 48.72
CA ALA A 62 45.81 -36.45 47.51
C ALA A 62 44.29 -36.34 47.68
N ALA A 63 43.75 -36.81 48.82
CA ALA A 63 42.33 -36.68 49.14
C ALA A 63 41.91 -35.20 49.23
N ARG A 64 42.74 -34.35 49.87
CA ARG A 64 42.47 -32.92 49.94
C ARG A 64 42.49 -32.25 48.56
N GLU A 65 43.47 -32.56 47.72
CA GLU A 65 43.55 -32.03 46.35
C GLU A 65 42.35 -32.44 45.49
N GLU A 66 41.90 -33.68 45.62
CA GLU A 66 40.72 -34.20 44.92
C GLU A 66 39.43 -33.52 45.39
N HIS A 67 39.28 -33.29 46.69
CA HIS A 67 38.18 -32.50 47.26
C HIS A 67 38.16 -31.05 46.74
N TRP A 68 39.31 -30.38 46.62
CA TRP A 68 39.38 -29.03 46.06
C TRP A 68 39.00 -29.00 44.57
N LYS A 69 39.36 -30.02 43.80
CA LYS A 69 38.98 -30.14 42.38
C LYS A 69 37.47 -30.32 42.21
N ILE A 70 36.83 -31.13 43.05
CA ILE A 70 35.36 -31.31 43.05
C ILE A 70 34.67 -29.99 43.42
N ALA A 71 35.10 -29.33 44.50
CA ALA A 71 34.54 -28.05 44.93
C ALA A 71 34.70 -26.95 43.86
N LEU A 72 35.85 -26.90 43.18
CA LEU A 72 36.09 -25.98 42.07
C LEU A 72 35.19 -26.28 40.87
N GLY A 73 34.98 -27.55 40.56
CA GLY A 73 34.04 -28.00 39.52
C GLY A 73 32.60 -27.59 39.82
N GLU A 74 32.15 -27.75 41.06
CA GLU A 74 30.81 -27.31 41.49
C GLU A 74 30.64 -25.79 41.41
N ILE A 75 31.64 -25.02 41.85
CA ILE A 75 31.61 -23.56 41.78
C ILE A 75 31.59 -23.10 40.33
N SER A 76 32.43 -23.69 39.47
CA SER A 76 32.45 -23.41 38.03
C SER A 76 31.09 -23.70 37.39
N HIS A 77 30.49 -24.85 37.71
CA HIS A 77 29.17 -25.21 37.21
C HIS A 77 28.09 -24.23 37.68
N LYS A 78 28.07 -23.87 38.97
CA LYS A 78 27.14 -22.88 39.52
C LYS A 78 27.33 -21.50 38.89
N LEU A 79 28.57 -21.09 38.61
CA LEU A 79 28.88 -19.82 37.95
C LEU A 79 28.37 -19.79 36.50
N ILE A 80 28.55 -20.89 35.75
CA ILE A 80 28.04 -21.02 34.38
C ILE A 80 26.51 -20.95 34.38
N GLN A 81 25.84 -21.67 35.29
CA GLN A 81 24.38 -21.63 35.40
C GLN A 81 23.87 -20.23 35.77
N ALA A 82 24.50 -19.58 36.76
CA ALA A 82 24.15 -18.22 37.16
C ALA A 82 24.35 -17.23 36.01
N THR A 83 25.39 -17.43 35.20
CA THR A 83 25.66 -16.60 34.02
C THR A 83 24.58 -16.74 32.96
N ARG A 84 24.18 -17.98 32.63
CA ARG A 84 23.09 -18.22 31.68
C ARG A 84 21.77 -17.61 32.13
N LYS A 85 21.40 -17.80 33.40
CA LYS A 85 20.17 -17.22 33.97
C LYS A 85 20.17 -15.69 33.92
N ARG A 86 21.31 -15.06 34.17
CA ARG A 86 21.46 -13.61 34.06
C ARG A 86 21.27 -13.15 32.61
N ASP A 87 21.87 -13.85 31.65
CA ASP A 87 21.79 -13.46 30.23
C ASP A 87 20.36 -13.65 29.67
N GLU A 88 19.67 -14.73 30.08
CA GLU A 88 18.25 -14.94 29.79
C GLU A 88 17.38 -13.80 30.38
N ALA A 89 17.64 -13.43 31.63
CA ALA A 89 16.92 -12.32 32.27
C ALA A 89 17.17 -10.97 31.58
N ILE A 90 18.39 -10.72 31.11
CA ILE A 90 18.75 -9.50 30.37
C ILE A 90 18.02 -9.45 29.02
N LEU A 91 17.96 -10.58 28.31
CA LEU A 91 17.25 -10.68 27.03
C LEU A 91 15.76 -10.44 27.22
N GLU A 92 15.17 -11.05 28.25
CA GLU A 92 13.76 -10.88 28.58
C GLU A 92 13.42 -9.46 29.03
N ALA A 93 14.29 -8.83 29.84
CA ALA A 93 14.14 -7.42 30.21
C ALA A 93 14.21 -6.49 28.98
N SER A 94 15.07 -6.81 28.01
CA SER A 94 15.17 -6.05 26.76
C SER A 94 13.89 -6.17 25.91
N ARG A 95 13.31 -7.38 25.86
CA ARG A 95 12.03 -7.65 25.19
C ARG A 95 10.87 -6.90 25.85
N LEU A 96 10.78 -6.95 27.18
CA LEU A 96 9.74 -6.24 27.94
C LEU A 96 9.86 -4.72 27.79
N LYS A 97 11.09 -4.18 27.78
CA LYS A 97 11.33 -2.76 27.54
C LYS A 97 10.80 -2.30 26.18
N TYR A 98 11.02 -3.10 25.13
CA TYR A 98 10.46 -2.80 23.79
C TYR A 98 8.93 -2.80 23.81
N SER A 99 8.32 -3.82 24.42
CA SER A 99 6.86 -3.91 24.56
C SER A 99 6.27 -2.74 25.36
N MET A 100 6.95 -2.29 26.41
CA MET A 100 6.53 -1.16 27.22
C MET A 100 6.55 0.14 26.42
N ALA A 101 7.62 0.38 25.65
CA ALA A 101 7.71 1.57 24.78
C ALA A 101 6.61 1.58 23.69
N GLU A 102 6.26 0.42 23.13
CA GLU A 102 5.16 0.30 22.18
C GLU A 102 3.79 0.59 22.85
N LEU A 103 3.59 0.09 24.08
CA LEU A 103 2.39 0.35 24.87
C LEU A 103 2.27 1.83 25.26
N GLU A 104 3.36 2.47 25.69
CA GLU A 104 3.41 3.91 25.98
C GLU A 104 3.03 4.74 24.75
N LYS A 105 3.52 4.36 23.57
CA LYS A 105 3.14 5.02 22.31
C LYS A 105 1.64 4.85 22.01
N LYS A 106 1.09 3.66 22.23
CA LYS A 106 -0.35 3.39 22.04
C LYS A 106 -1.20 4.16 23.05
N LEU A 107 -0.75 4.24 24.31
CA LEU A 107 -1.43 4.97 25.38
C LEU A 107 -1.44 6.47 25.09
N ASN A 108 -0.29 7.06 24.71
CA ASN A 108 -0.22 8.47 24.32
C ASN A 108 -1.13 8.78 23.13
N LYS A 109 -1.17 7.92 22.11
CA LYS A 109 -2.12 8.07 20.98
C LYS A 109 -3.57 8.06 21.46
N LEU A 110 -3.93 7.15 22.36
CA LEU A 110 -5.29 7.04 22.90
C LEU A 110 -5.64 8.23 23.80
N GLU A 111 -4.70 8.70 24.61
CA GLU A 111 -4.87 9.88 25.45
C GLU A 111 -5.11 11.14 24.61
N ILE A 112 -4.34 11.33 23.53
CA ILE A 112 -4.59 12.40 22.55
C ILE A 112 -6.00 12.25 21.96
N TYR A 113 -6.41 11.05 21.55
CA TYR A 113 -7.74 10.81 21.00
C TYR A 113 -8.86 11.12 22.00
N CYS A 114 -8.72 10.69 23.25
CA CYS A 114 -9.66 11.01 24.34
C CYS A 114 -9.72 12.51 24.62
N HIS A 115 -8.59 13.21 24.57
CA HIS A 115 -8.55 14.67 24.72
C HIS A 115 -9.23 15.39 23.55
N THR A 116 -9.01 14.93 22.31
CA THR A 116 -9.68 15.47 21.13
C THR A 116 -11.20 15.27 21.22
N LEU A 117 -11.66 14.05 21.49
CA LEU A 117 -13.08 13.75 21.68
C LEU A 117 -13.70 14.56 22.83
N LYS A 118 -12.99 14.69 23.94
CA LYS A 118 -13.46 15.48 25.09
C LYS A 118 -13.57 16.96 24.74
N SER A 119 -12.59 17.50 24.01
CA SER A 119 -12.62 18.88 23.52
C SER A 119 -13.79 19.08 22.56
N GLU A 120 -14.04 18.15 21.64
CA GLU A 120 -15.17 18.18 20.70
C GLU A 120 -16.52 18.11 21.44
N LEU A 121 -16.61 17.31 22.50
CA LEU A 121 -17.81 17.17 23.33
C LEU A 121 -18.07 18.41 24.18
N ASP A 122 -17.03 18.95 24.83
CA ASP A 122 -17.13 20.18 25.63
C ASP A 122 -17.49 21.38 24.74
N GLU A 123 -16.98 21.44 23.51
CA GLU A 123 -17.33 22.46 22.52
C GLU A 123 -18.79 22.33 22.06
N CYS A 124 -19.30 21.11 21.87
CA CYS A 124 -20.71 20.85 21.58
C CYS A 124 -21.64 21.17 22.77
N ALA A 125 -21.21 20.88 24.00
CA ALA A 125 -21.99 21.12 25.22
C ALA A 125 -22.08 22.62 25.58
N SER A 126 -21.05 23.40 25.22
CA SER A 126 -20.94 24.82 25.58
C SER A 126 -21.79 25.76 24.71
N ASN A 127 -22.30 25.31 23.56
CA ASN A 127 -23.05 26.18 22.63
C ASN A 127 -24.24 25.48 21.93
N PRO A 128 -25.41 25.35 22.60
CA PRO A 128 -26.57 24.67 22.00
C PRO A 128 -27.28 25.45 20.88
N ARG A 129 -26.85 26.67 20.52
CA ARG A 129 -27.58 27.54 19.59
C ARG A 129 -26.66 28.48 18.81
N LYS A 130 -26.22 28.06 17.62
CA LYS A 130 -26.01 28.93 16.44
C LYS A 130 -25.82 28.10 15.17
N PRO A 131 -26.40 28.49 14.02
CA PRO A 131 -26.16 27.85 12.74
C PRO A 131 -24.69 28.08 12.34
N LYS A 132 -24.05 27.02 11.84
CA LYS A 132 -22.60 26.94 11.59
C LYS A 132 -22.15 28.02 10.61
N SER A 133 -21.30 28.92 11.07
CA SER A 133 -20.36 29.67 10.24
C SER A 133 -19.02 29.66 10.97
N GLU A 134 -18.04 29.06 10.29
CA GLU A 134 -16.59 29.24 10.44
C GLU A 134 -15.97 29.04 11.82
N VAL A 135 -15.17 27.96 11.97
CA VAL A 135 -13.76 27.94 12.43
C VAL A 135 -13.37 26.51 12.88
N GLN A 136 -12.49 25.82 12.14
CA GLN A 136 -11.32 25.05 12.65
C GLN A 136 -10.41 24.53 11.48
N LYS A 137 -9.53 25.38 10.95
CA LYS A 137 -8.84 25.22 9.64
C LYS A 137 -7.71 24.18 9.52
N ASN A 138 -7.31 23.42 10.55
CA ASN A 138 -6.15 22.51 10.41
C ASN A 138 -6.49 21.06 10.08
N SER A 139 -7.57 20.50 10.63
CA SER A 139 -8.09 19.18 10.22
C SER A 139 -8.86 19.28 8.90
N ASP A 140 -9.62 20.36 8.73
CA ASP A 140 -10.36 20.65 7.49
C ASP A 140 -9.37 20.80 6.32
N SER A 141 -8.25 21.51 6.50
CA SER A 141 -7.21 21.66 5.47
C SER A 141 -6.68 20.34 4.91
N ILE A 142 -6.49 19.32 5.75
CA ILE A 142 -5.92 18.04 5.32
C ILE A 142 -6.97 17.24 4.58
N SER A 143 -8.21 17.18 5.11
CA SER A 143 -9.32 16.51 4.45
C SER A 143 -9.65 17.17 3.11
N ASP A 144 -9.71 18.51 3.07
CA ASP A 144 -9.95 19.31 1.87
C ASP A 144 -8.88 19.05 0.81
N LYS A 145 -7.60 18.96 1.22
CA LYS A 145 -6.51 18.64 0.31
C LYS A 145 -6.59 17.21 -0.22
N ILE A 146 -7.02 16.24 0.60
CA ILE A 146 -7.25 14.86 0.15
C ILE A 146 -8.41 14.84 -0.87
N ILE A 147 -9.49 15.58 -0.61
CA ILE A 147 -10.64 15.71 -1.52
C ILE A 147 -10.21 16.34 -2.84
N GLU A 148 -9.49 17.46 -2.81
CA GLU A 148 -8.99 18.14 -4.02
C GLU A 148 -8.10 17.21 -4.85
N ASN A 149 -7.15 16.53 -4.18
CA ASN A 149 -6.30 15.54 -4.84
C ASN A 149 -7.10 14.37 -5.40
N PHE A 150 -8.19 13.97 -4.73
CA PHE A 150 -9.07 12.89 -5.17
C PHE A 150 -9.82 13.29 -6.44
N LEU A 151 -10.45 14.47 -6.44
CA LEU A 151 -11.16 15.01 -7.60
C LEU A 151 -10.21 15.17 -8.80
N SER A 152 -9.01 15.71 -8.57
CA SER A 152 -7.96 15.82 -9.59
C SER A 152 -7.54 14.43 -10.12
N SER A 153 -7.31 13.46 -9.23
CA SER A 153 -6.93 12.09 -9.61
C SER A 153 -8.03 11.37 -10.39
N VAL A 154 -9.31 11.59 -10.05
CA VAL A 154 -10.45 11.02 -10.79
C VAL A 154 -10.53 11.62 -12.20
N SER A 155 -10.32 12.93 -12.33
CA SER A 155 -10.27 13.61 -13.63
C SER A 155 -9.11 13.09 -14.50
N GLU A 156 -7.93 12.98 -13.89
CA GLU A 156 -6.72 12.44 -14.54
C GLU A 156 -6.91 10.97 -14.96
N SER A 157 -7.54 10.17 -14.11
CA SER A 157 -7.87 8.77 -14.40
C SER A 157 -8.79 8.64 -15.61
N ARG A 158 -9.89 9.41 -15.65
CA ARG A 158 -10.81 9.45 -16.80
C ARG A 158 -10.08 9.84 -18.08
N SER A 159 -9.23 10.86 -18.02
CA SER A 159 -8.45 11.36 -19.16
C SER A 159 -7.40 10.36 -19.65
N SER A 160 -6.71 9.69 -18.72
CA SER A 160 -5.67 8.71 -19.02
C SER A 160 -6.26 7.41 -19.60
N VAL A 161 -7.35 6.89 -19.02
CA VAL A 161 -8.04 5.71 -19.58
C VAL A 161 -8.61 6.03 -20.96
N ARG A 162 -9.15 7.25 -21.15
CA ARG A 162 -9.56 7.72 -22.48
C ARG A 162 -8.40 7.73 -23.47
N GLN A 163 -7.24 8.20 -23.05
CA GLN A 163 -6.06 8.25 -23.91
C GLN A 163 -5.56 6.84 -24.27
N LEU A 164 -5.53 5.92 -23.31
CA LEU A 164 -5.27 4.51 -23.57
C LEU A 164 -6.26 3.93 -24.58
N SER A 165 -7.54 4.25 -24.44
CA SER A 165 -8.60 3.83 -25.37
C SER A 165 -8.33 4.31 -26.80
N ARG A 166 -7.86 5.56 -26.96
CA ARG A 166 -7.45 6.09 -28.27
C ARG A 166 -6.22 5.37 -28.82
N SER A 167 -5.20 5.15 -28.00
CA SER A 167 -3.99 4.41 -28.38
C SER A 167 -4.31 2.99 -28.85
N LEU A 168 -5.16 2.27 -28.10
CA LEU A 168 -5.65 0.94 -28.49
C LEU A 168 -6.46 1.01 -29.78
N ALA A 169 -7.40 1.95 -29.91
CA ALA A 169 -8.19 2.12 -31.13
C ALA A 169 -7.32 2.36 -32.38
N MET A 170 -6.20 3.09 -32.24
CA MET A 170 -5.24 3.29 -33.34
C MET A 170 -4.51 2.00 -33.71
N GLN A 171 -4.04 1.23 -32.72
CA GLN A 171 -3.35 -0.04 -32.94
C GLN A 171 -4.29 -1.11 -33.52
N LEU A 172 -5.56 -1.14 -33.10
CA LEU A 172 -6.56 -2.08 -33.63
C LEU A 172 -6.79 -1.93 -35.14
N ARG A 173 -6.67 -0.71 -35.68
CA ARG A 173 -6.76 -0.50 -37.14
C ARG A 173 -5.65 -1.21 -37.92
N GLN A 174 -4.52 -1.46 -37.29
CA GLN A 174 -3.36 -2.10 -37.91
C GLN A 174 -3.39 -3.63 -37.74
N ILE A 175 -4.18 -4.16 -36.80
CA ILE A 175 -4.15 -5.56 -36.36
C ILE A 175 -5.23 -6.44 -37.04
N GLY A 176 -6.25 -5.83 -37.67
CA GLY A 176 -7.29 -6.53 -38.44
C GLY A 176 -8.51 -7.00 -37.62
N GLY A 177 -9.50 -7.59 -38.29
CA GLY A 177 -10.89 -7.75 -37.81
C GLY A 177 -11.14 -8.63 -36.58
N LYS A 178 -10.25 -9.56 -36.21
CA LYS A 178 -10.50 -10.54 -35.12
C LYS A 178 -10.70 -9.89 -33.74
N VAL A 179 -9.89 -8.89 -33.39
CA VAL A 179 -10.05 -8.18 -32.11
C VAL A 179 -11.29 -7.27 -32.14
N TYR A 180 -11.64 -6.75 -33.32
CA TYR A 180 -12.88 -6.00 -33.50
C TYR A 180 -14.11 -6.90 -33.32
N GLU A 181 -14.10 -8.12 -33.86
CA GLU A 181 -15.13 -9.15 -33.64
C GLU A 181 -15.23 -9.53 -32.16
N ARG A 182 -14.09 -9.66 -31.45
CA ARG A 182 -14.07 -9.92 -30.00
C ARG A 182 -14.67 -8.77 -29.20
N ILE A 183 -14.31 -7.53 -29.52
CA ILE A 183 -14.93 -6.34 -28.91
C ILE A 183 -16.43 -6.33 -29.22
N GLN A 184 -16.83 -6.60 -30.46
CA GLN A 184 -18.23 -6.70 -30.84
C GLN A 184 -18.97 -7.82 -30.09
N PHE A 185 -18.32 -8.96 -29.82
CA PHE A 185 -18.86 -10.04 -29.00
C PHE A 185 -19.02 -9.64 -27.53
N LEU A 186 -18.01 -9.00 -26.93
CA LEU A 186 -18.07 -8.44 -25.56
C LEU A 186 -19.18 -7.37 -25.42
N LEU A 187 -19.56 -6.74 -26.54
CA LEU A 187 -20.67 -5.80 -26.61
C LEU A 187 -22.01 -6.47 -26.94
N GLN A 188 -22.03 -7.56 -27.69
CA GLN A 188 -23.24 -8.31 -28.03
C GLN A 188 -23.88 -8.98 -26.82
N SER A 189 -23.13 -9.27 -25.75
CA SER A 189 -23.68 -9.71 -24.47
C SER A 189 -24.56 -8.67 -23.76
N HIS A 190 -24.74 -7.47 -24.33
CA HIS A 190 -25.56 -6.37 -23.80
C HIS A 190 -26.70 -5.92 -24.77
N ASP A 191 -27.25 -6.82 -25.59
CA ASP A 191 -28.37 -6.61 -26.54
C ASP A 191 -28.15 -5.58 -27.68
N ILE A 192 -27.41 -6.06 -28.70
CA ILE A 192 -27.57 -6.03 -30.18
C ILE A 192 -27.96 -4.74 -30.97
N LYS A 193 -27.24 -4.60 -32.12
CA LYS A 193 -27.40 -3.71 -33.31
C LYS A 193 -27.06 -2.23 -33.07
N ILE A 194 -25.77 -1.93 -33.19
CA ILE A 194 -25.23 -0.56 -33.32
C ILE A 194 -25.89 0.10 -34.54
N PRO A 195 -26.70 1.17 -34.39
CA PRO A 195 -27.13 1.96 -35.53
C PRO A 195 -25.87 2.59 -36.13
N LEU A 196 -25.63 2.26 -37.39
CA LEU A 196 -24.48 2.65 -38.17
C LEU A 196 -24.53 4.16 -38.50
N SER A 197 -24.41 5.04 -37.52
CA SER A 197 -24.41 6.50 -37.75
C SER A 197 -23.03 7.11 -37.52
N LYS A 198 -22.38 7.46 -38.65
CA LYS A 198 -21.34 8.51 -38.89
C LYS A 198 -20.11 8.66 -37.97
N ASN A 199 -19.99 7.99 -36.82
CA ASN A 199 -18.84 8.12 -35.89
C ASN A 199 -18.41 6.78 -35.26
N LEU A 200 -18.19 5.73 -36.07
CA LEU A 200 -17.67 4.43 -35.57
C LEU A 200 -16.39 4.57 -34.74
N LYS A 201 -15.52 5.52 -35.09
CA LYS A 201 -14.25 5.77 -34.39
C LYS A 201 -14.50 6.26 -32.96
N THR A 202 -15.37 7.25 -32.79
CA THR A 202 -15.71 7.82 -31.49
C THR A 202 -16.46 6.79 -30.65
N SER A 203 -17.40 6.08 -31.26
CA SER A 203 -18.11 4.96 -30.63
C SER A 203 -17.14 3.90 -30.11
N LEU A 204 -16.21 3.40 -30.93
CA LEU A 204 -15.20 2.42 -30.51
C LEU A 204 -14.37 2.90 -29.33
N ILE A 205 -13.99 4.18 -29.28
CA ILE A 205 -13.20 4.74 -28.18
C ILE A 205 -14.00 4.71 -26.86
N PHE A 206 -15.28 5.07 -26.87
CA PHE A 206 -16.13 4.98 -25.67
C PHE A 206 -16.35 3.54 -25.21
N HIS A 207 -16.47 2.59 -26.15
CA HIS A 207 -16.60 1.17 -25.80
C HIS A 207 -15.32 0.60 -25.20
N LEU A 208 -14.16 0.89 -25.79
CA LEU A 208 -12.87 0.50 -25.22
C LEU A 208 -12.70 1.09 -23.83
N GLU A 209 -13.03 2.36 -23.66
CA GLU A 209 -12.95 3.02 -22.36
C GLU A 209 -13.86 2.37 -21.32
N ALA A 210 -15.10 2.02 -21.67
CA ALA A 210 -16.03 1.33 -20.78
C ALA A 210 -15.45 -0.01 -20.30
N ILE A 211 -14.92 -0.80 -21.24
CA ILE A 211 -14.30 -2.10 -20.97
C ILE A 211 -13.04 -1.93 -20.10
N LEU A 212 -12.18 -0.96 -20.42
CA LEU A 212 -10.97 -0.68 -19.67
C LEU A 212 -11.29 -0.17 -18.26
N ASN A 213 -12.26 0.74 -18.10
CA ASN A 213 -12.69 1.22 -16.78
C ASN A 213 -13.25 0.07 -15.95
N ARG A 214 -14.05 -0.83 -16.55
CA ARG A 214 -14.48 -2.05 -15.86
C ARG A 214 -13.28 -2.87 -15.36
N ALA A 215 -12.30 -3.12 -16.22
CA ALA A 215 -11.10 -3.88 -15.85
C ALA A 215 -10.25 -3.16 -14.78
N PHE A 216 -9.97 -1.87 -14.94
CA PHE A 216 -9.14 -1.09 -14.00
C PHE A 216 -9.77 -0.95 -12.62
N PHE A 217 -11.08 -0.71 -12.56
CA PHE A 217 -11.82 -0.50 -11.32
C PHE A 217 -12.44 -1.79 -10.75
N GLU A 218 -12.19 -2.95 -11.34
CA GLU A 218 -12.55 -4.23 -10.76
C GLU A 218 -11.82 -4.42 -9.42
N ASP A 219 -12.60 -4.67 -8.37
CA ASP A 219 -12.17 -4.84 -6.97
C ASP A 219 -11.66 -3.58 -6.27
N PHE A 220 -12.10 -2.40 -6.73
CA PHE A 220 -11.75 -1.11 -6.12
C PHE A 220 -12.08 -1.03 -4.62
N GLU A 221 -13.10 -1.74 -4.14
CA GLU A 221 -13.48 -1.75 -2.72
C GLU A 221 -12.49 -2.52 -1.83
N THR A 222 -11.60 -3.31 -2.44
CA THR A 222 -10.68 -4.20 -1.75
C THR A 222 -9.28 -3.57 -1.62
N ILE A 223 -8.50 -3.99 -0.62
CA ILE A 223 -7.14 -3.47 -0.46
C ILE A 223 -6.26 -3.93 -1.63
N GLY A 224 -5.67 -2.95 -2.32
CA GLY A 224 -4.80 -3.18 -3.47
C GLY A 224 -5.47 -3.91 -4.63
N PHE A 225 -6.79 -3.79 -4.82
CA PHE A 225 -7.54 -4.47 -5.90
C PHE A 225 -7.39 -6.00 -5.89
N GLN A 226 -7.62 -6.63 -4.74
CA GLN A 226 -7.55 -8.07 -4.55
C GLN A 226 -8.55 -8.59 -3.50
N LYS A 227 -9.52 -9.42 -3.94
CA LYS A 227 -10.65 -9.95 -3.13
C LYS A 227 -10.29 -10.70 -1.85
N ASN A 228 -9.05 -11.14 -1.67
CA ASN A 228 -8.62 -11.95 -0.52
C ASN A 228 -7.33 -11.43 0.14
N SER A 229 -6.97 -10.17 -0.07
CA SER A 229 -5.78 -9.60 0.58
C SER A 229 -6.05 -9.31 2.05
N PRO A 230 -5.19 -9.79 2.98
CA PRO A 230 -5.35 -9.46 4.39
C PRO A 230 -5.13 -7.96 4.60
N ASN A 231 -5.95 -7.35 5.45
CA ASN A 231 -5.73 -5.97 5.89
C ASN A 231 -4.47 -5.93 6.76
N GLN A 232 -3.34 -5.52 6.16
CA GLN A 232 -2.07 -5.42 6.89
C GLN A 232 -2.07 -4.31 7.93
N ILE A 233 -2.84 -3.24 7.69
CA ILE A 233 -2.96 -2.09 8.58
C ILE A 233 -4.38 -2.03 9.12
N LEU A 234 -4.55 -2.41 10.38
CA LEU A 234 -5.86 -2.45 11.06
C LEU A 234 -6.29 -1.05 11.53
N ASN A 235 -5.34 -0.22 11.94
CA ASN A 235 -5.61 1.12 12.44
C ASN A 235 -5.90 2.09 11.28
N PRO A 236 -7.08 2.73 11.22
CA PRO A 236 -7.43 3.67 10.16
C PRO A 236 -6.43 4.80 9.97
N SER A 237 -5.88 5.37 11.06
CA SER A 237 -4.93 6.49 10.96
C SER A 237 -3.60 6.09 10.34
N ASP A 238 -3.07 4.93 10.72
CA ASP A 238 -1.81 4.41 10.15
C ASP A 238 -2.02 4.05 8.65
N ARG A 239 -3.24 3.62 8.28
CA ARG A 239 -3.63 3.36 6.88
C ARG A 239 -3.67 4.66 6.07
N THR A 240 -4.28 5.70 6.61
CA THR A 240 -4.31 7.05 6.01
C THR A 240 -2.90 7.56 5.74
N GLU A 241 -2.02 7.51 6.75
CA GLU A 241 -0.63 7.96 6.61
C GLU A 241 0.12 7.17 5.53
N SER A 242 0.02 5.84 5.56
CA SER A 242 0.66 4.95 4.56
C SER A 242 0.18 5.22 3.14
N ASN A 243 -1.12 5.41 2.95
CA ASN A 243 -1.72 5.69 1.66
C ASN A 243 -1.31 7.07 1.12
N ILE A 244 -1.31 8.11 1.97
CA ILE A 244 -0.87 9.45 1.60
C ILE A 244 0.62 9.46 1.25
N ALA A 245 1.46 8.75 2.02
CA ALA A 245 2.88 8.60 1.73
C ALA A 245 3.10 7.90 0.37
N SER A 246 2.34 6.84 0.09
CA SER A 246 2.37 6.13 -1.19
C SER A 246 1.89 7.01 -2.35
N PHE A 247 0.84 7.80 -2.13
CA PHE A 247 0.33 8.76 -3.11
C PHE A 247 1.39 9.81 -3.45
N ASN A 248 2.01 10.44 -2.45
CA ASN A 248 3.04 11.47 -2.66
C ASN A 248 4.26 10.93 -3.41
N ARG A 249 4.64 9.66 -3.16
CA ARG A 249 5.73 9.00 -3.88
C ARG A 249 5.38 8.74 -5.35
N LEU A 250 4.16 8.29 -5.63
CA LEU A 250 3.77 7.82 -6.96
C LEU A 250 3.18 8.93 -7.85
N HIS A 251 2.56 9.98 -7.29
CA HIS A 251 1.91 11.03 -8.07
C HIS A 251 2.89 11.71 -9.04
N ARG A 252 4.12 11.95 -8.58
CA ARG A 252 5.19 12.61 -9.36
C ARG A 252 5.98 11.67 -10.28
N LEU A 253 5.71 10.36 -10.23
CA LEU A 253 6.44 9.38 -11.00
C LEU A 253 6.21 9.57 -12.51
N SER A 254 7.31 9.73 -13.26
CA SER A 254 7.30 9.90 -14.71
C SER A 254 7.50 8.57 -15.46
N TRP A 255 7.22 8.59 -16.76
CA TRP A 255 7.42 7.42 -17.62
C TRP A 255 8.91 7.07 -17.76
N GLU A 256 9.78 8.07 -17.88
CA GLU A 256 11.23 7.93 -18.04
C GLU A 256 11.88 7.28 -16.81
N GLU A 257 11.40 7.63 -15.62
CA GLU A 257 11.84 7.01 -14.36
C GLU A 257 11.46 5.53 -14.29
N VAL A 258 10.27 5.18 -14.78
CA VAL A 258 9.80 3.80 -14.84
C VAL A 258 10.54 3.00 -15.90
N LEU A 259 10.81 3.57 -17.06
CA LEU A 259 11.62 2.92 -18.09
C LEU A 259 13.04 2.61 -17.61
N SER A 260 13.62 3.48 -16.78
CA SER A 260 14.99 3.31 -16.29
C SER A 260 15.12 2.38 -15.08
N LYS A 261 14.16 2.41 -14.13
CA LYS A 261 14.26 1.68 -12.85
C LYS A 261 13.21 0.60 -12.63
N GLY A 262 12.15 0.57 -13.45
CA GLY A 262 10.97 -0.29 -13.28
C GLY A 262 10.02 0.21 -12.18
N THR A 263 8.75 -0.20 -12.25
CA THR A 263 7.71 0.18 -11.27
C THR A 263 7.97 -0.39 -9.87
N ARG A 264 8.52 -1.61 -9.79
CA ARG A 264 8.83 -2.29 -8.53
C ARG A 264 9.82 -1.52 -7.65
N HIS A 265 10.70 -0.71 -8.25
CA HIS A 265 11.63 0.14 -7.51
C HIS A 265 10.90 1.18 -6.64
N PHE A 266 9.72 1.65 -7.08
CA PHE A 266 8.97 2.70 -6.41
C PHE A 266 7.88 2.14 -5.49
N SER A 267 7.19 1.09 -5.93
CA SER A 267 6.18 0.38 -5.14
C SER A 267 5.93 -1.03 -5.70
N GLU A 268 6.08 -2.03 -4.84
CA GLU A 268 5.81 -3.43 -5.22
C GLU A 268 4.31 -3.69 -5.39
N ASP A 269 3.45 -3.09 -4.55
CA ASP A 269 1.99 -3.22 -4.68
C ASP A 269 1.49 -2.63 -6.00
N PHE A 270 1.99 -1.44 -6.36
CA PHE A 270 1.65 -0.80 -7.62
C PHE A 270 2.18 -1.61 -8.82
N SER A 271 3.38 -2.18 -8.74
CA SER A 271 3.90 -3.08 -9.78
C SER A 271 2.99 -4.29 -9.97
N ARG A 272 2.60 -4.97 -8.88
CA ARG A 272 1.68 -6.11 -8.92
C ARG A 272 0.31 -5.73 -9.50
N PHE A 273 -0.18 -4.52 -9.19
CA PHE A 273 -1.40 -4.00 -9.80
C PHE A 273 -1.26 -3.83 -11.32
N CYS A 274 -0.18 -3.19 -11.80
CA CYS A 274 0.09 -3.03 -13.22
C CYS A 274 0.19 -4.38 -13.94
N ASP A 275 0.93 -5.34 -13.40
CA ASP A 275 1.10 -6.67 -14.02
C ASP A 275 -0.24 -7.40 -14.17
N ARG A 276 -1.09 -7.36 -13.13
CA ARG A 276 -2.43 -7.97 -13.18
C ARG A 276 -3.32 -7.27 -14.20
N LYS A 277 -3.49 -5.95 -14.12
CA LYS A 277 -4.37 -5.22 -15.04
C LYS A 277 -3.90 -5.32 -16.49
N MET A 278 -2.59 -5.35 -16.72
CA MET A 278 -2.03 -5.62 -18.04
C MET A 278 -2.41 -7.02 -18.53
N SER A 279 -2.22 -8.05 -17.69
CA SER A 279 -2.58 -9.43 -18.01
C SER A 279 -4.07 -9.56 -18.31
N ASP A 280 -4.93 -8.95 -17.50
CA ASP A 280 -6.38 -8.97 -17.66
C ASP A 280 -6.80 -8.34 -18.99
N ILE A 281 -6.24 -7.18 -19.33
CA ILE A 281 -6.54 -6.49 -20.60
C ILE A 281 -6.03 -7.28 -21.80
N VAL A 282 -4.81 -7.83 -21.72
CA VAL A 282 -4.24 -8.66 -22.79
C VAL A 282 -5.08 -9.92 -23.01
N ALA A 283 -5.51 -10.59 -21.94
CA ALA A 283 -6.36 -11.77 -22.03
C ALA A 283 -7.75 -11.42 -22.59
N MET A 284 -8.37 -10.35 -22.10
CA MET A 284 -9.69 -9.89 -22.52
C MET A 284 -9.74 -9.49 -24.00
N LEU A 285 -8.70 -8.83 -24.51
CA LEU A 285 -8.58 -8.42 -25.92
C LEU A 285 -7.92 -9.48 -26.81
N GLU A 286 -7.50 -10.62 -26.24
CA GLU A 286 -6.73 -11.66 -26.92
C GLU A 286 -5.50 -11.10 -27.66
N TRP A 287 -4.81 -10.15 -27.01
CA TRP A 287 -3.76 -9.37 -27.65
C TRP A 287 -2.48 -10.20 -27.81
N ASN A 288 -2.13 -10.53 -29.04
CA ASN A 288 -1.07 -11.49 -29.36
C ASN A 288 0.29 -10.85 -29.73
N ARG A 289 0.42 -9.52 -29.70
CA ARG A 289 1.65 -8.78 -30.05
C ARG A 289 2.24 -8.03 -28.87
N ALA A 290 3.55 -7.75 -28.93
CA ALA A 290 4.17 -6.82 -27.99
C ALA A 290 3.54 -5.42 -28.14
N TRP A 291 3.32 -4.74 -27.02
CA TRP A 291 2.78 -3.39 -27.02
C TRP A 291 3.89 -2.40 -27.40
N PRO A 292 3.65 -1.48 -28.35
CA PRO A 292 4.61 -0.43 -28.66
C PRO A 292 4.72 0.55 -27.49
N GLU A 293 5.85 1.26 -27.39
CA GLU A 293 6.14 2.17 -26.28
C GLU A 293 5.03 3.21 -26.02
N PRO A 294 4.44 3.89 -27.03
CA PRO A 294 3.35 4.85 -26.76
C PRO A 294 2.10 4.22 -26.15
N LEU A 295 1.85 2.93 -26.43
CA LEU A 295 0.74 2.19 -25.82
C LEU A 295 1.06 1.81 -24.38
N LEU A 296 2.30 1.38 -24.10
CA LEU A 296 2.77 1.12 -22.75
C LEU A 296 2.75 2.38 -21.88
N GLN A 297 3.17 3.52 -22.43
CA GLN A 297 3.12 4.81 -21.74
C GLN A 297 1.68 5.22 -21.42
N ALA A 298 0.75 5.08 -22.36
CA ALA A 298 -0.66 5.36 -22.13
C ALA A 298 -1.29 4.41 -21.08
N PHE A 299 -0.88 3.14 -21.08
CA PHE A 299 -1.28 2.18 -20.06
C PHE A 299 -0.75 2.54 -18.69
N PHE A 300 0.53 2.88 -18.59
CA PHE A 300 1.13 3.32 -17.34
C PHE A 300 0.42 4.55 -16.78
N ALA A 301 0.11 5.55 -17.61
CA ALA A 301 -0.64 6.72 -17.19
C ALA A 301 -2.03 6.34 -16.63
N ALA A 302 -2.76 5.44 -17.31
CA ALA A 302 -4.06 4.95 -16.86
C ALA A 302 -3.97 4.14 -15.56
N ALA A 303 -3.04 3.19 -15.48
CA ALA A 303 -2.83 2.37 -14.29
C ALA A 303 -2.41 3.22 -13.08
N LYS A 304 -1.46 4.15 -13.28
CA LYS A 304 -0.98 5.06 -12.23
C LYS A 304 -2.13 5.91 -11.70
N SER A 305 -2.87 6.58 -12.58
CA SER A 305 -3.96 7.47 -12.16
C SER A 305 -5.07 6.72 -11.42
N VAL A 306 -5.47 5.52 -11.88
CA VAL A 306 -6.44 4.66 -11.16
C VAL A 306 -5.91 4.24 -9.77
N TRP A 307 -4.64 3.85 -9.70
CA TRP A 307 -4.02 3.47 -8.43
C TRP A 307 -3.99 4.64 -7.43
N LEU A 308 -3.71 5.86 -7.90
CA LEU A 308 -3.74 7.07 -7.07
C LEU A 308 -5.14 7.38 -6.55
N VAL A 309 -6.18 7.22 -7.38
CA VAL A 309 -7.59 7.32 -6.94
C VAL A 309 -7.87 6.33 -5.81
N HIS A 310 -7.41 5.10 -5.93
CA HIS A 310 -7.59 4.06 -4.90
C HIS A 310 -6.89 4.40 -3.59
N LEU A 311 -5.64 4.86 -3.65
CA LEU A 311 -4.89 5.28 -2.44
C LEU A 311 -5.63 6.40 -1.70
N LEU A 312 -6.14 7.40 -2.42
CA LEU A 312 -6.88 8.52 -1.82
C LEU A 312 -8.25 8.09 -1.29
N ALA A 313 -9.01 7.28 -2.03
CA ALA A 313 -10.29 6.75 -1.56
C ALA A 313 -10.16 5.94 -0.27
N THR A 314 -9.08 5.17 -0.15
CA THR A 314 -8.81 4.33 1.02
C THR A 314 -8.07 5.06 2.15
N ALA A 315 -7.57 6.28 1.90
CA ALA A 315 -6.98 7.14 2.92
C ALA A 315 -8.03 7.77 3.85
N VAL A 316 -9.30 7.79 3.45
CA VAL A 316 -10.43 8.25 4.29
C VAL A 316 -11.08 7.07 5.01
N HIS A 317 -11.69 7.33 6.17
CA HIS A 317 -12.47 6.35 6.92
C HIS A 317 -13.88 6.89 7.24
N PRO A 318 -14.97 6.23 6.79
CA PRO A 318 -14.97 5.08 5.87
C PRO A 318 -14.39 5.44 4.49
N SER A 319 -13.93 4.42 3.75
CA SER A 319 -13.33 4.63 2.42
C SER A 319 -14.38 5.10 1.41
N LEU A 320 -13.98 5.96 0.47
CA LEU A 320 -14.90 6.55 -0.50
C LEU A 320 -15.47 5.46 -1.42
N PRO A 321 -16.80 5.26 -1.46
CA PRO A 321 -17.38 4.21 -2.26
C PRO A 321 -17.48 4.62 -3.72
N ILE A 322 -17.15 3.66 -4.58
CA ILE A 322 -17.30 3.76 -6.03
C ILE A 322 -18.75 3.48 -6.42
N PHE A 323 -19.27 4.32 -7.30
CA PHE A 323 -20.63 4.23 -7.83
C PHE A 323 -20.59 3.64 -9.24
N ARG A 324 -21.28 2.52 -9.46
CA ARG A 324 -21.38 1.83 -10.75
C ARG A 324 -22.84 1.58 -11.10
N VAL A 325 -23.15 1.56 -12.39
CA VAL A 325 -24.50 1.33 -12.91
C VAL A 325 -24.48 0.20 -13.93
N ASP A 326 -25.50 -0.66 -13.84
CA ASP A 326 -25.67 -1.78 -14.76
C ASP A 326 -26.42 -1.36 -16.03
N SER A 327 -26.25 -2.15 -17.09
CA SER A 327 -27.03 -2.01 -18.32
C SER A 327 -28.52 -2.26 -18.05
N GLY A 328 -29.39 -1.47 -18.67
CA GLY A 328 -30.84 -1.55 -18.54
C GLY A 328 -31.44 -0.67 -17.44
N VAL A 329 -30.63 -0.09 -16.56
CA VAL A 329 -31.08 0.85 -15.53
C VAL A 329 -31.61 2.14 -16.18
N ARG A 330 -32.66 2.75 -15.62
CA ARG A 330 -33.17 4.03 -16.13
C ARG A 330 -32.14 5.14 -15.95
N PHE A 331 -32.01 6.00 -16.95
CA PHE A 331 -31.16 7.18 -16.84
C PHE A 331 -31.72 8.17 -15.82
N ASP A 332 -30.85 8.64 -14.93
CA ASP A 332 -31.14 9.69 -13.97
C ASP A 332 -30.01 10.74 -14.00
N GLY A 333 -30.34 11.95 -14.45
CA GLY A 333 -29.40 13.05 -14.60
C GLY A 333 -28.78 13.54 -13.28
N VAL A 334 -29.36 13.20 -12.13
CA VAL A 334 -28.75 13.49 -10.81
C VAL A 334 -27.49 12.66 -10.62
N TYR A 335 -27.51 11.38 -11.03
CA TYR A 335 -26.42 10.44 -10.81
C TYR A 335 -25.54 10.19 -12.04
N MET A 336 -26.05 10.47 -13.23
CA MET A 336 -25.46 10.05 -14.49
C MET A 336 -25.29 11.21 -15.46
N GLU A 337 -24.23 11.15 -16.27
CA GLU A 337 -23.94 12.09 -17.37
C GLU A 337 -23.90 11.29 -18.68
N ASP A 338 -24.70 11.68 -19.67
CA ASP A 338 -24.66 11.07 -21.01
C ASP A 338 -23.44 11.57 -21.81
N ILE A 339 -22.68 10.64 -22.39
CA ILE A 339 -21.54 10.95 -23.25
C ILE A 339 -21.91 11.69 -24.55
N ALA A 340 -23.17 11.63 -25.00
CA ALA A 340 -23.63 12.35 -26.18
C ALA A 340 -23.98 13.82 -25.89
N GLY A 341 -24.01 14.22 -24.62
CA GLY A 341 -24.27 15.59 -24.16
C GLY A 341 -25.73 15.85 -23.75
N GLU A 342 -25.90 16.83 -22.85
CA GLU A 342 -27.14 17.15 -22.12
C GLU A 342 -28.28 17.68 -23.01
N LYS A 343 -27.96 18.25 -24.18
CA LYS A 343 -28.91 19.05 -24.99
C LYS A 343 -30.01 18.28 -25.72
N ALA A 344 -30.04 16.95 -25.67
CA ALA A 344 -30.83 16.18 -26.62
C ALA A 344 -32.16 15.60 -26.09
N ARG A 345 -32.39 15.41 -24.78
CA ARG A 345 -33.36 14.37 -24.37
C ARG A 345 -34.17 14.61 -23.10
N GLU A 346 -34.75 15.78 -22.92
CA GLU A 346 -35.73 16.01 -21.83
C GLU A 346 -37.08 15.28 -22.02
N LEU A 347 -37.30 14.50 -23.08
CA LEU A 347 -38.66 14.02 -23.44
C LEU A 347 -38.86 12.50 -23.58
N ALA A 348 -37.83 11.66 -23.47
CA ALA A 348 -37.99 10.21 -23.63
C ALA A 348 -37.38 9.42 -22.47
N PRO A 349 -38.05 8.36 -21.98
CA PRO A 349 -37.44 7.46 -21.00
C PRO A 349 -36.27 6.73 -21.68
N ALA A 350 -35.06 6.98 -21.19
CA ALA A 350 -33.84 6.36 -21.68
C ALA A 350 -33.29 5.37 -20.65
N THR A 351 -32.64 4.32 -21.14
CA THR A 351 -31.94 3.34 -20.30
C THR A 351 -30.46 3.37 -20.59
N VAL A 352 -29.68 3.05 -19.55
CA VAL A 352 -28.23 2.91 -19.64
C VAL A 352 -27.92 1.70 -20.51
N ARG A 353 -27.21 1.92 -21.61
CA ARG A 353 -26.67 0.85 -22.43
C ARG A 353 -25.40 0.29 -21.81
N ILE A 354 -24.47 1.17 -21.45
CA ILE A 354 -23.19 0.79 -20.85
C ILE A 354 -22.65 1.95 -19.99
N MET A 355 -22.07 1.60 -18.84
CA MET A 355 -21.29 2.53 -18.03
C MET A 355 -19.92 2.74 -18.66
N VAL A 356 -19.63 3.98 -19.01
CA VAL A 356 -18.38 4.39 -19.66
C VAL A 356 -17.29 4.69 -18.64
N SER A 357 -17.65 5.38 -17.55
CA SER A 357 -16.75 5.61 -16.42
C SER A 357 -17.52 5.60 -15.09
N PRO A 358 -16.92 5.05 -14.02
CA PRO A 358 -17.56 5.01 -12.72
C PRO A 358 -17.71 6.40 -12.10
N GLY A 359 -18.67 6.52 -11.20
CA GLY A 359 -18.82 7.65 -10.29
C GLY A 359 -18.26 7.35 -8.90
N PHE A 360 -18.36 8.31 -7.99
CA PHE A 360 -17.92 8.17 -6.60
C PHE A 360 -18.77 9.02 -5.68
N TYR A 361 -19.10 8.50 -4.50
CA TYR A 361 -19.63 9.33 -3.42
C TYR A 361 -18.46 9.90 -2.62
N VAL A 362 -18.44 11.22 -2.48
CA VAL A 362 -17.39 11.98 -1.81
C VAL A 362 -18.06 12.84 -0.75
N PHE A 363 -18.25 12.26 0.43
CA PHE A 363 -19.02 12.87 1.52
C PHE A 363 -20.42 13.27 1.02
N ASP A 364 -20.77 14.56 1.08
CA ASP A 364 -22.07 15.08 0.62
C ASP A 364 -22.14 15.33 -0.91
N ASN A 365 -21.05 15.07 -1.63
CA ASN A 365 -20.94 15.30 -3.07
C ASN A 365 -20.95 13.99 -3.86
N LEU A 366 -21.44 14.06 -5.09
CA LEU A 366 -21.45 12.95 -6.04
C LEU A 366 -20.66 13.30 -7.29
N ILE A 367 -19.68 12.46 -7.61
CA ILE A 367 -19.09 12.44 -8.94
C ILE A 367 -19.96 11.53 -9.81
N LYS A 368 -20.71 12.12 -10.75
CA LYS A 368 -21.60 11.38 -11.65
C LYS A 368 -20.83 10.34 -12.47
N CYS A 369 -21.43 9.18 -12.70
CA CYS A 369 -20.91 8.21 -13.66
C CYS A 369 -21.18 8.71 -15.09
N LYS A 370 -20.30 8.39 -16.04
CA LYS A 370 -20.58 8.62 -17.46
C LYS A 370 -21.18 7.38 -18.08
N VAL A 371 -22.25 7.56 -18.84
CA VAL A 371 -23.01 6.46 -19.44
C VAL A 371 -23.28 6.74 -20.91
N SER A 372 -23.44 5.68 -21.69
CA SER A 372 -24.10 5.74 -22.98
C SER A 372 -25.53 5.26 -22.81
N ILE A 373 -26.51 6.02 -23.30
CA ILE A 373 -27.93 5.69 -23.18
C ILE A 373 -28.53 5.24 -24.51
N VAL A 374 -29.64 4.52 -24.42
CA VAL A 374 -30.52 4.17 -25.55
C VAL A 374 -31.94 4.60 -25.20
N ASP A 375 -32.66 5.12 -26.19
CA ASP A 375 -34.06 5.53 -26.02
C ASP A 375 -34.94 4.28 -26.11
N LEU A 376 -35.94 4.16 -25.23
CA LEU A 376 -36.87 3.01 -25.22
C LEU A 376 -37.88 3.02 -26.39
N ASN A 377 -37.79 3.98 -27.32
CA ASN A 377 -38.77 4.22 -28.38
C ASN A 377 -38.26 3.92 -29.80
N LEU A 378 -37.26 3.03 -29.96
CA LEU A 378 -36.71 2.63 -31.26
C LEU A 378 -36.76 1.13 -31.50
#